data_AF-A0A4Q3WZV1-F1
#
_entry.id   AF-A0A4Q3WZV1-F1
#
_cell.length_a   1.000
_cell.length_b   1.000
_cell.length_c   1.000
_cell.angle_alpha   90.00
_cell.angle_beta   90.00
_cell.angle_gamma   90.00
#
_symmetry.space_group_name_H-M   'P 1'
#
loop_
_entity.id
_entity.type
_entity.pdbx_description
1 polymer ?
#
loop_
_entity_poly.entity_id
_entity_poly.type
_entity_poly.pdbx_seq_one_letter_code
_entity_poly.pdbx_strand_id
1 'polypeptide(L)' 'MRKLVLTLAVAAIGAATLIAAPQAQAQTYPSVSGLTPFSAECNFMSKPGYLRYRYFVSSGSWISYEEAARVAAEQG' A
#
# COMPACT_ATOMS: atom_id res chain seq x y z
N MET A 1 -41.98 10.42 31.15
CA MET A 1 -41.80 10.69 29.70
C MET A 1 -40.46 11.35 29.35
N ARG A 2 -39.85 12.21 30.19
CA ARG A 2 -38.53 12.85 29.91
C ARG A 2 -37.31 11.90 29.94
N LYS A 3 -37.37 10.79 30.69
CA LYS A 3 -36.23 9.84 30.82
C LYS A 3 -36.08 8.86 29.65
N LEU A 4 -37.10 8.76 28.78
CA LEU A 4 -37.12 7.87 27.61
C LEU A 4 -36.56 8.54 26.35
N VAL A 5 -36.59 9.88 26.29
CA VAL A 5 -36.03 10.65 25.17
C VAL A 5 -34.51 10.80 25.28
N LEU A 6 -33.97 10.81 26.50
CA LEU A 6 -32.52 10.92 26.73
C LEU A 6 -31.74 9.64 26.39
N THR A 7 -32.34 8.46 26.47
CA THR A 7 -31.65 7.20 26.15
C THR A 7 -31.56 6.91 24.65
N LEU A 8 -32.47 7.43 23.83
CA LEU A 8 -32.37 7.28 22.37
C LEU A 8 -31.31 8.19 21.73
N ALA A 9 -30.99 9.33 22.36
CA ALA A 9 -29.97 10.25 21.83
C ALA A 9 -28.53 9.73 21.99
N VAL A 10 -28.28 8.86 22.99
CA VAL A 10 -26.95 8.30 23.25
C VAL A 10 -26.64 7.09 22.35
N ALA A 11 -27.66 6.39 21.84
CA ALA A 11 -27.47 5.26 20.92
C ALA A 11 -27.10 5.70 19.49
N ALA A 12 -27.40 6.93 19.09
CA ALA A 12 -27.15 7.43 17.74
C ALA A 12 -25.72 7.94 17.50
N ILE A 13 -24.94 8.19 18.55
CA ILE A 13 -23.57 8.73 18.44
C ILE A 13 -22.52 7.61 18.28
N GLY A 14 -22.84 6.38 18.70
CA GLY A 14 -21.90 5.25 18.65
C GLY A 14 -21.67 4.62 17.28
N ALA A 15 -22.52 4.90 16.28
CA ALA A 15 -22.47 4.23 14.97
C ALA A 15 -21.67 4.99 13.89
N ALA A 16 -21.22 6.22 14.17
CA ALA A 16 -20.60 7.09 13.16
C ALA A 16 -19.08 6.95 13.02
N THR A 17 -18.40 6.18 13.87
CA THR A 17 -16.92 6.09 13.87
C THR A 17 -16.35 4.87 13.12
N LEU A 18 -17.20 4.03 12.51
CA LEU A 18 -16.74 2.81 11.80
C LEU A 18 -16.50 3.01 10.29
N ILE A 19 -16.73 4.20 9.73
CA ILE A 19 -16.69 4.44 8.28
C ILE A 19 -15.43 5.20 7.88
N ALA A 20 -14.24 4.63 8.09
CA ALA A 20 -13.03 4.97 7.33
C ALA A 20 -11.86 4.05 7.69
N ALA A 21 -12.07 2.74 7.75
CA ALA A 21 -10.92 1.86 7.54
C ALA A 21 -10.50 2.04 6.07
N PRO A 22 -9.28 2.50 5.76
CA PRO A 22 -8.83 2.52 4.38
C PRO A 22 -8.93 1.10 3.86
N GLN A 23 -9.80 0.88 2.87
CA GLN A 23 -9.88 -0.41 2.22
C GLN A 23 -8.49 -0.69 1.67
N ALA A 24 -7.89 -1.81 2.08
CA ALA A 24 -6.59 -2.25 1.59
C ALA A 24 -6.71 -2.43 0.07
N GLN A 25 -6.36 -1.40 -0.68
CA GLN A 25 -6.25 -1.48 -2.12
C GLN A 25 -5.10 -2.45 -2.40
N ALA A 26 -5.32 -3.42 -3.27
CA ALA A 26 -4.27 -4.34 -3.67
C ALA A 26 -3.10 -3.51 -4.23
N GLN A 27 -1.97 -3.55 -3.51
CA GLN A 27 -0.79 -2.79 -3.88
C GLN A 27 -0.31 -3.28 -5.25
N THR A 28 -0.34 -2.39 -6.24
CA THR A 28 0.18 -2.68 -7.58
C THR A 28 1.67 -2.34 -7.60
N TYR A 29 2.50 -3.25 -8.10
CA TYR A 29 3.95 -3.06 -8.22
C TYR A 29 4.37 -2.99 -9.69
N PRO A 30 5.34 -2.15 -10.05
CA PRO A 30 5.97 -2.20 -11.37
C PRO A 30 6.59 -3.58 -11.64
N SER A 31 6.53 -4.02 -12.90
CA SER A 31 7.19 -5.25 -13.30
C SER A 31 8.69 -5.05 -13.49
N VAL A 32 9.48 -5.98 -12.94
CA VAL A 32 10.92 -6.14 -13.14
C VAL A 32 11.27 -7.55 -13.65
N SER A 33 10.25 -8.33 -14.03
CA SER A 33 10.42 -9.66 -14.61
C SER A 33 11.20 -9.56 -15.93
N GLY A 34 12.14 -10.49 -16.14
CA GLY A 34 12.96 -10.53 -17.35
C GLY A 34 14.05 -9.46 -17.45
N LEU A 35 14.14 -8.51 -16.51
CA LEU A 35 15.21 -7.52 -16.51
C LEU A 35 16.53 -8.12 -16.00
N THR A 36 17.64 -7.70 -16.59
CA THR A 36 19.00 -8.05 -16.17
C THR A 36 19.42 -7.11 -15.04
N PRO A 37 19.78 -7.60 -13.85
CA PRO A 37 20.27 -6.74 -12.77
C PRO A 37 21.58 -6.04 -13.17
N PHE A 38 21.80 -4.83 -12.66
CA PHE A 38 23.00 -4.01 -12.91
C PHE A 38 23.26 -3.65 -14.38
N SER A 39 22.22 -3.72 -15.21
CA SER A 39 22.25 -3.31 -16.62
C SER A 39 21.60 -1.93 -16.81
N ALA A 40 21.71 -1.38 -18.02
CA ALA A 40 21.08 -0.09 -18.36
C ALA A 40 19.55 -0.10 -18.19
N GLU A 41 18.87 -1.22 -18.51
CA GLU A 41 17.41 -1.36 -18.35
C GLU A 41 16.95 -1.37 -16.87
N CYS A 42 17.84 -1.76 -15.96
CA CYS A 42 17.65 -1.65 -14.50
C CYS A 42 18.24 -0.36 -13.92
N ASN A 43 18.62 0.63 -14.74
CA ASN A 43 19.32 1.84 -14.30
C ASN A 43 20.56 1.53 -13.44
N PHE A 44 21.29 0.47 -13.79
CA PHE A 44 22.46 -0.05 -13.07
C PHE A 44 22.20 -0.44 -11.61
N MET A 45 20.94 -0.68 -11.24
CA MET A 45 20.53 -1.17 -9.91
C MET A 45 20.27 -2.68 -9.92
N SER A 46 20.18 -3.27 -8.73
CA SER A 46 19.58 -4.59 -8.55
C SER A 46 18.08 -4.56 -8.88
N LYS A 47 17.46 -5.70 -9.20
CA LYS A 47 15.99 -5.77 -9.43
C LYS A 47 15.18 -5.18 -8.26
N PRO A 48 15.46 -5.48 -6.97
CA PRO A 48 14.74 -4.86 -5.86
C PRO A 48 14.96 -3.35 -5.78
N GLY A 49 16.20 -2.88 -5.99
CA GLY A 49 16.50 -1.45 -5.98
C GLY A 49 15.76 -0.69 -7.08
N TYR A 50 15.76 -1.26 -8.29
CA TYR A 50 15.03 -0.70 -9.43
C TYR A 50 13.52 -0.71 -9.19
N LEU A 51 12.96 -1.80 -8.63
CA LEU A 51 11.54 -1.87 -8.28
C LEU A 51 11.15 -0.78 -7.30
N ARG A 52 11.92 -0.55 -6.22
CA ARG A 52 11.69 0.55 -5.26
C ARG A 52 11.68 1.90 -5.94
N TYR A 53 12.66 2.15 -6.81
CA TYR A 53 12.74 3.39 -7.57
C TYR A 53 11.52 3.60 -8.45
N ARG A 54 11.14 2.58 -9.24
CA ARG A 54 9.97 2.64 -10.12
C ARG A 54 8.68 2.82 -9.35
N TYR A 55 8.56 2.16 -8.20
CA TYR A 55 7.43 2.32 -7.31
C TYR A 55 7.33 3.76 -6.83
N PHE A 56 8.42 4.34 -6.31
CA PHE A 56 8.47 5.74 -5.88
C PHE A 56 8.10 6.71 -7.00
N VAL A 57 8.61 6.51 -8.22
CA VAL A 57 8.27 7.35 -9.38
C VAL A 57 6.76 7.29 -9.68
N SER A 58 6.11 6.14 -9.49
CA SER A 58 4.68 5.97 -9.79
C SER A 58 3.73 6.39 -8.68
N SER A 59 4.12 6.22 -7.41
CA SER A 59 3.23 6.41 -6.25
C SER A 59 3.60 7.61 -5.38
N GLY A 60 4.82 8.15 -5.54
CA GLY A 60 5.39 9.19 -4.67
C GLY A 60 5.84 8.68 -3.29
N SER A 61 5.75 7.37 -3.03
CA SER A 61 6.10 6.75 -1.74
C SER A 61 7.15 5.67 -1.90
N TRP A 62 7.96 5.44 -0.86
CA TRP A 62 8.94 4.35 -0.86
C TRP A 62 8.37 3.12 -0.15
N ILE A 63 8.58 1.95 -0.75
CA ILE A 63 8.46 0.66 -0.06
C ILE A 63 9.79 0.27 0.60
N SER A 64 9.74 -0.66 1.55
CA SER A 64 10.95 -1.20 2.18
C SER A 64 11.79 -2.01 1.20
N TYR A 65 13.04 -2.29 1.58
CA TYR A 65 13.89 -3.14 0.75
C TYR A 65 13.41 -4.60 0.78
N GLU A 66 13.00 -5.07 1.95
CA GLU A 66 12.50 -6.43 2.18
C GLU A 66 11.25 -6.71 1.34
N GLU A 67 10.34 -5.75 1.29
CA GLU A 67 9.13 -5.82 0.46
C GLU A 67 9.48 -5.88 -1.02
N ALA A 68 10.36 -4.99 -1.50
CA ALA A 68 10.80 -4.99 -2.88
C ALA A 68 11.55 -6.26 -3.27
N ALA A 69 12.36 -6.82 -2.36
CA ALA A 69 13.10 -8.05 -2.57
C ALA A 69 12.14 -9.25 -2.71
N ARG A 70 11.13 -9.33 -1.83
CA ARG A 70 10.07 -10.33 -1.92
C ARG A 70 9.33 -10.23 -3.26
N VAL A 71 8.87 -9.03 -3.64
CA VAL A 71 8.10 -8.83 -4.88
C VAL A 71 8.97 -9.12 -6.12
N ALA A 72 10.22 -8.68 -6.14
CA ALA A 72 11.11 -8.99 -7.25
C ALA A 72 11.33 -10.51 -7.39
N ALA A 73 11.46 -11.25 -6.29
CA ALA A 73 11.57 -12.71 -6.32
C ALA A 73 10.29 -13.40 -6.82
N GLU A 74 9.11 -12.88 -6.49
CA GLU A 74 7.81 -13.37 -6.99
C GLU A 74 7.64 -13.19 -8.51
N GLN A 75 8.34 -12.22 -9.11
CA GLN A 75 8.26 -11.90 -10.53
C GLN A 75 9.29 -12.64 -11.41
N GLY A 76 10.31 -13.28 -10.80
CA GLY A 76 11.44 -13.90 -11.51
C GLY A 76 12.47 -12.89 -12.01
#